data_AF-A0A2V7WX36-F1
#
_entry.id   AF-A0A2V7WX36-F1
#
_cell.length_a   1.000
_cell.length_b   1.000
_cell.length_c   1.000
_cell.angle_alpha   90.00
_cell.angle_beta   90.00
_cell.angle_gamma   90.00
#
_symmetry.space_group_name_H-M   'P 1'
#
loop_
_entity.id
_entity.type
_entity.pdbx_description
1 polymer ?
#
loop_
_entity_poly.entity_id
_entity_poly.type
_entity_poly.pdbx_seq_one_letter_code
_entity_poly.pdbx_strand_id
1 'polypeptide(L)'
;MRARLEAHNVHHAYASYGPAYRMTFESGERIVASQPWNERFLHYPLPYVDEVRFAKDVAWVLTPDVPTDLPAPRAFEEALTRAGGRWRRDEAGRAIVYDGFVPPFGPGVEALASAGAAGDGDPATLVRPSPTDPTTFALAAPRELDAVTLFSSASAERLPRSMDVQVSADGITFETVARRRRRGEREDLRWVNGHPQYVLDHDLIAVPLGGHVVAAVRVVPVLSSDPWTLSEVLLHPALAPAARGGWDEWLDPHLSWTERWRTLDGQRRPDREDWYYRWMLAARRR
;
A
#
# COMPACT_ATOMS: atom_id res chain seq x y z
N MET A 1 -4.87 -25.90 2.35
CA MET A 1 -4.71 -24.54 1.80
C MET A 1 -5.94 -24.07 1.04
N ARG A 2 -6.19 -24.55 -0.20
CA ARG A 2 -7.32 -24.09 -1.04
C ARG A 2 -8.68 -24.03 -0.33
N ALA A 3 -9.14 -25.14 0.24
CA ALA A 3 -10.43 -25.20 0.93
C ALA A 3 -10.55 -24.17 2.09
N ARG A 4 -9.41 -23.80 2.71
CA ARG A 4 -9.37 -22.81 3.78
C ARG A 4 -9.51 -21.39 3.26
N LEU A 5 -8.80 -21.06 2.17
CA LEU A 5 -8.92 -19.76 1.50
C LEU A 5 -10.34 -19.56 0.94
N GLU A 6 -10.90 -20.57 0.29
CA GLU A 6 -12.30 -20.55 -0.20
C GLU A 6 -13.30 -20.37 0.96
N ALA A 7 -13.10 -21.05 2.10
CA ALA A 7 -13.95 -20.88 3.29
C ALA A 7 -13.90 -19.48 3.89
N HIS A 8 -12.81 -18.72 3.65
CA HIS A 8 -12.66 -17.34 4.07
C HIS A 8 -12.97 -16.33 2.95
N ASN A 9 -13.51 -16.79 1.82
CA ASN A 9 -13.77 -15.98 0.62
C ASN A 9 -12.53 -15.25 0.08
N VAL A 10 -11.35 -15.86 0.21
CA VAL A 10 -10.08 -15.33 -0.28
C VAL A 10 -9.78 -15.92 -1.66
N HIS A 11 -9.64 -15.04 -2.64
CA HIS A 11 -9.37 -15.39 -4.04
C HIS A 11 -8.01 -14.92 -4.54
N HIS A 12 -7.28 -14.12 -3.75
CA HIS A 12 -5.96 -13.62 -4.11
C HIS A 12 -4.97 -13.85 -2.97
N ALA A 13 -3.72 -14.15 -3.30
CA ALA A 13 -2.71 -14.38 -2.27
C ALA A 13 -1.28 -14.00 -2.69
N TYR A 14 -0.51 -13.53 -1.72
CA TYR A 14 0.95 -13.53 -1.79
C TYR A 14 1.50 -14.86 -1.28
N ALA A 15 2.43 -15.46 -2.02
CA ALA A 15 3.17 -16.64 -1.59
C ALA A 15 4.52 -16.73 -2.32
N SER A 16 5.43 -17.58 -1.84
CA SER A 16 6.71 -17.78 -2.53
C SER A 16 6.51 -18.45 -3.89
N TYR A 17 7.51 -18.38 -4.78
CA TYR A 17 7.39 -18.81 -6.18
C TYR A 17 6.66 -20.15 -6.37
N GLY A 18 7.18 -21.23 -5.79
CA GLY A 18 6.60 -22.58 -5.96
C GLY A 18 5.15 -22.67 -5.45
N PRO A 19 4.87 -22.31 -4.19
CA PRO A 19 3.51 -22.26 -3.65
C PRO A 19 2.54 -21.39 -4.46
N ALA A 20 2.94 -20.19 -4.90
CA ALA A 20 2.07 -19.29 -5.67
C ALA A 20 1.61 -19.94 -6.97
N TYR A 21 2.54 -20.45 -7.79
CA TYR A 21 2.20 -21.10 -9.06
C TYR A 21 1.34 -22.35 -8.88
N ARG A 22 1.65 -23.17 -7.87
CA ARG A 22 0.85 -24.36 -7.57
C ARG A 22 -0.57 -24.01 -7.15
N MET A 23 -0.76 -23.01 -6.28
CA MET A 23 -2.10 -22.58 -5.87
C MET A 23 -2.92 -22.09 -7.06
N THR A 24 -2.34 -21.26 -7.93
CA THR A 24 -3.03 -20.76 -9.13
C THR A 24 -3.41 -21.91 -10.07
N PHE A 25 -2.47 -22.80 -10.38
CA PHE A 25 -2.70 -23.93 -11.28
C PHE A 25 -3.67 -24.97 -10.71
N GLU A 26 -3.45 -25.47 -9.49
CA GLU A 26 -4.26 -26.51 -8.87
C GLU A 26 -5.69 -26.04 -8.55
N SER A 27 -5.89 -24.72 -8.38
CA SER A 27 -7.22 -24.14 -8.20
C SER A 27 -7.95 -23.88 -9.51
N GLY A 28 -7.29 -23.98 -10.67
CA GLY A 28 -7.86 -23.56 -11.96
C GLY A 28 -8.19 -22.07 -11.95
N GLU A 29 -7.28 -21.24 -11.42
CA GLU A 29 -7.38 -19.78 -11.29
C GLU A 29 -8.53 -19.27 -10.40
N ARG A 30 -9.22 -20.15 -9.66
CA ARG A 30 -10.17 -19.72 -8.59
C ARG A 30 -9.46 -19.00 -7.44
N ILE A 31 -8.17 -19.26 -7.27
CA ILE A 31 -7.26 -18.53 -6.38
C ILE A 31 -6.10 -18.07 -7.23
N VAL A 32 -5.92 -16.75 -7.38
CA VAL A 32 -4.81 -16.15 -8.11
C VAL A 32 -3.73 -15.75 -7.12
N ALA A 33 -2.58 -16.41 -7.18
CA ALA A 33 -1.46 -16.11 -6.31
C ALA A 33 -0.23 -15.62 -7.08
N SER A 34 0.54 -14.74 -6.43
CA SER A 34 1.81 -14.23 -6.95
C SER A 34 2.84 -14.09 -5.84
N GLN A 35 4.10 -14.00 -6.23
CA GLN A 35 5.11 -13.51 -5.31
C GLN A 35 4.89 -12.02 -5.06
N PRO A 36 5.19 -11.51 -3.85
CA PRO A 36 5.18 -10.07 -3.58
C PRO A 36 6.34 -9.34 -4.28
N TRP A 37 7.45 -10.04 -4.55
CA TRP A 37 8.56 -9.61 -5.39
C TRP A 37 9.24 -10.82 -6.00
N ASN A 38 9.94 -10.63 -7.11
CA ASN A 38 10.68 -11.72 -7.73
C ASN A 38 11.91 -12.05 -6.86
N GLU A 39 11.87 -13.22 -6.21
CA GLU A 39 12.90 -13.66 -5.28
C GLU A 39 14.26 -13.87 -5.98
N ARG A 40 14.25 -14.20 -7.28
CA ARG A 40 15.47 -14.43 -8.07
C ARG A 40 16.03 -13.16 -8.72
N PHE A 41 15.16 -12.27 -9.18
CA PHE A 41 15.53 -11.06 -9.92
C PHE A 41 14.69 -9.87 -9.42
N LEU A 42 15.17 -9.21 -8.36
CA LEU A 42 14.47 -8.08 -7.76
C LEU A 42 14.09 -7.02 -8.82
N HIS A 43 12.84 -6.53 -8.76
CA HIS A 43 12.21 -5.60 -9.72
C HIS A 43 11.88 -6.18 -11.10
N TYR A 44 12.18 -7.46 -11.39
CA TYR A 44 11.73 -8.07 -12.63
C TYR A 44 10.22 -8.35 -12.57
N PRO A 45 9.46 -8.13 -13.67
CA PRO A 45 8.01 -8.34 -13.69
C PRO A 45 7.61 -9.74 -13.22
N LEU A 46 6.46 -9.80 -12.54
CA LEU A 46 5.85 -11.04 -12.08
C LEU A 46 4.46 -11.22 -12.70
N PRO A 47 4.09 -12.45 -13.07
CA PRO A 47 2.71 -12.72 -13.45
C PRO A 47 1.79 -12.53 -12.24
N TYR A 48 0.58 -12.02 -12.51
CA TYR A 48 -0.49 -11.83 -11.54
C TYR A 48 -0.19 -10.89 -10.35
N VAL A 49 1.01 -10.32 -10.20
CA VAL A 49 1.30 -9.46 -9.03
C VAL A 49 0.37 -8.25 -8.96
N ASP A 50 0.05 -7.65 -10.10
CA ASP A 50 -0.90 -6.54 -10.16
C ASP A 50 -2.34 -7.00 -9.94
N GLU A 51 -2.71 -8.25 -10.29
CA GLU A 51 -4.03 -8.80 -9.92
C GLU A 51 -4.17 -8.90 -8.40
N VAL A 52 -3.15 -9.46 -7.74
CA VAL A 52 -3.12 -9.61 -6.28
C VAL A 52 -3.12 -8.23 -5.60
N ARG A 53 -2.35 -7.27 -6.11
CA ARG A 53 -2.32 -5.89 -5.58
C ARG A 53 -3.61 -5.13 -5.76
N PHE A 54 -4.37 -5.44 -6.82
CA PHE A 54 -5.62 -4.76 -7.15
C PHE A 54 -6.77 -5.26 -6.26
N ALA A 55 -6.80 -6.55 -5.92
CA ALA A 55 -7.83 -7.17 -5.10
C ALA A 55 -7.92 -6.61 -3.66
N LYS A 56 -9.09 -6.74 -3.01
CA LYS A 56 -9.26 -6.42 -1.57
C LYS A 56 -8.94 -7.59 -0.65
N ASP A 57 -9.56 -8.74 -0.91
CA ASP A 57 -9.48 -9.91 -0.05
C ASP A 57 -8.25 -10.75 -0.40
N VAL A 58 -7.10 -10.25 0.05
CA VAL A 58 -5.78 -10.85 -0.20
C VAL A 58 -5.27 -11.57 1.04
N ALA A 59 -4.78 -12.80 0.88
CA ALA A 59 -4.04 -13.49 1.93
C ALA A 59 -2.52 -13.38 1.74
N TRP A 60 -1.79 -13.55 2.84
CA TRP A 60 -0.38 -13.92 2.84
C TRP A 60 -0.24 -15.39 3.23
N VAL A 61 0.38 -16.19 2.38
CA VAL A 61 0.59 -17.62 2.60
C VAL A 61 2.10 -17.89 2.70
N LEU A 62 2.57 -18.16 3.92
CA LEU A 62 3.96 -18.46 4.21
C LEU A 62 4.12 -19.96 4.43
N THR A 63 5.10 -20.58 3.77
CA THR A 63 5.38 -22.02 3.89
C THR A 63 6.80 -22.20 4.43
N PRO A 64 6.99 -22.29 5.77
CA PRO A 64 8.32 -22.21 6.39
C PRO A 64 9.30 -23.29 5.94
N ASP A 65 8.80 -24.45 5.54
CA ASP A 65 9.61 -25.57 5.05
C ASP A 65 10.18 -25.35 3.63
N VAL A 66 9.71 -24.34 2.91
CA VAL A 66 10.14 -24.03 1.54
C VAL A 66 11.21 -22.94 1.59
N PRO A 67 12.44 -23.19 1.11
CA PRO A 67 13.47 -22.16 1.00
C PRO A 67 12.99 -20.99 0.13
N THR A 68 12.99 -19.78 0.69
CA THR A 68 12.42 -18.57 0.08
C THR A 68 13.07 -17.31 0.66
N ASP A 69 13.03 -16.22 -0.09
CA ASP A 69 13.39 -14.87 0.38
C ASP A 69 12.25 -14.18 1.15
N LEU A 70 11.06 -14.79 1.22
CA LEU A 70 9.95 -14.27 2.02
C LEU A 70 10.25 -14.29 3.52
N PRO A 71 9.67 -13.37 4.31
CA PRO A 71 9.87 -13.36 5.75
C PRO A 71 9.42 -14.66 6.39
N ALA A 72 10.14 -15.11 7.41
CA ALA A 72 9.65 -16.15 8.31
C ALA A 72 8.35 -15.67 9.00
N PRO A 73 7.43 -16.59 9.36
CA PRO A 73 6.14 -16.23 9.99
C PRO A 73 6.26 -15.26 11.15
N ARG A 74 7.20 -15.51 12.07
CA ARG A 74 7.46 -14.62 13.21
C ARG A 74 7.89 -13.22 12.78
N ALA A 75 8.79 -13.11 11.80
CA ALA A 75 9.26 -11.82 11.29
C ALA A 75 8.12 -11.06 10.58
N PHE A 76 7.23 -11.78 9.90
CA PHE A 76 6.04 -11.20 9.27
C PHE A 76 5.03 -10.71 10.31
N GLU A 77 4.77 -11.48 11.37
CA GLU A 77 3.92 -11.07 12.49
C GLU A 77 4.48 -9.83 13.22
N GLU A 78 5.80 -9.78 13.42
CA GLU A 78 6.48 -8.60 13.97
C GLU A 78 6.30 -7.38 13.06
N ALA A 79 6.40 -7.55 11.73
CA ALA A 79 6.16 -6.48 10.77
C ALA A 79 4.69 -6.01 10.76
N LEU A 80 3.72 -6.93 10.79
CA LEU A 80 2.29 -6.61 10.90
C LEU A 80 1.98 -5.85 12.18
N THR A 81 2.56 -6.30 13.31
CA THR A 81 2.39 -5.63 14.60
C THR A 81 2.93 -4.20 14.56
N ARG A 82 4.11 -3.98 13.96
CA ARG A 82 4.68 -2.64 13.77
C ARG A 82 3.85 -1.77 12.84
N ALA A 83 3.28 -2.34 11.78
CA ALA A 83 2.40 -1.62 10.85
C ALA A 83 1.04 -1.27 11.50
N GLY A 84 0.70 -1.88 12.63
CA GLY A 84 -0.58 -1.74 13.30
C GLY A 84 -1.72 -2.38 12.51
N GLY A 85 -2.95 -2.32 13.05
CA GLY A 85 -4.13 -2.92 12.44
C GLY A 85 -4.50 -4.28 13.05
N ARG A 86 -5.37 -5.03 12.37
CA ARG A 86 -5.81 -6.36 12.79
C ARG A 86 -5.72 -7.34 11.64
N TRP A 87 -5.52 -8.60 11.96
CA TRP A 87 -5.44 -9.69 11.01
C TRP A 87 -5.82 -10.99 11.71
N ARG A 88 -6.13 -11.99 10.92
CA ARG A 88 -6.28 -13.37 11.38
C ARG A 88 -5.03 -14.15 10.99
N ARG A 89 -4.63 -15.06 11.87
CA ARG A 89 -3.60 -16.08 11.61
C ARG A 89 -4.27 -17.43 11.64
N ASP A 90 -3.88 -18.29 10.73
CA ASP A 90 -4.36 -19.66 10.68
C ASP A 90 -3.30 -20.63 10.12
N GLU A 91 -3.45 -21.91 10.45
CA GLU A 91 -2.57 -22.97 9.99
C GLU A 91 -3.32 -23.92 9.05
N ALA A 92 -2.79 -24.09 7.84
CA ALA A 92 -3.39 -24.90 6.79
C ALA A 92 -2.39 -25.95 6.27
N GLY A 93 -2.16 -26.98 7.07
CA GLY A 93 -1.12 -27.98 6.81
C GLY A 93 0.26 -27.42 7.16
N ARG A 94 1.18 -27.40 6.19
CA ARG A 94 2.56 -26.88 6.38
C ARG A 94 2.68 -25.36 6.23
N ALA A 95 1.58 -24.69 5.94
CA ALA A 95 1.60 -23.28 5.61
C ALA A 95 0.77 -22.49 6.63
N ILE A 96 1.22 -21.27 6.88
CA ILE A 96 0.61 -20.31 7.78
C ILE A 96 -0.02 -19.22 6.92
N VAL A 97 -1.30 -18.99 7.13
CA VAL A 97 -2.13 -18.07 6.36
C VAL A 97 -2.45 -16.86 7.23
N TYR A 98 -2.27 -15.68 6.66
CA TYR A 98 -2.72 -14.42 7.24
C TYR A 98 -3.72 -13.78 6.29
N ASP A 99 -4.88 -13.41 6.81
CA ASP A 99 -5.98 -12.82 6.05
C ASP A 99 -6.89 -11.98 6.96
N GLY A 100 -8.04 -11.53 6.45
CA GLY A 100 -8.99 -10.73 7.23
C GLY A 100 -8.38 -9.42 7.72
N PHE A 101 -7.56 -8.81 6.87
CA PHE A 101 -6.78 -7.64 7.22
C PHE A 101 -7.67 -6.41 7.44
N VAL A 102 -7.38 -5.67 8.51
CA VAL A 102 -8.03 -4.41 8.84
C VAL A 102 -6.95 -3.37 9.14
N PRO A 103 -6.76 -2.35 8.27
CA PRO A 103 -5.79 -1.29 8.53
C PRO A 103 -6.14 -0.49 9.79
N PRO A 104 -5.16 0.20 10.41
CA PRO A 104 -5.41 1.07 11.56
C PRO A 104 -6.13 2.39 11.20
N PHE A 105 -6.52 2.58 9.94
CA PHE A 105 -7.20 3.75 9.37
C PHE A 105 -8.23 3.33 8.31
N GLY A 106 -9.19 4.20 8.01
CA GLY A 106 -10.23 3.94 6.99
C GLY A 106 -9.78 4.26 5.55
N PRO A 107 -10.55 3.83 4.53
CA PRO A 107 -10.24 4.11 3.13
C PRO A 107 -10.46 5.58 2.76
N GLY A 108 -11.29 6.29 3.53
CA GLY A 108 -11.66 7.68 3.31
C GLY A 108 -10.45 8.61 3.40
N VAL A 109 -10.29 9.47 2.41
CA VAL A 109 -9.21 10.46 2.34
C VAL A 109 -9.71 11.83 1.92
N GLU A 110 -8.93 12.85 2.27
CA GLU A 110 -9.03 14.21 1.75
C GLU A 110 -7.67 14.59 1.13
N ALA A 111 -7.68 15.13 -0.08
CA ALA A 111 -6.48 15.71 -0.68
C ALA A 111 -6.06 16.98 0.07
N LEU A 112 -4.77 17.11 0.39
CA LEU A 112 -4.25 18.27 1.10
C LEU A 112 -4.12 19.47 0.14
N ALA A 113 -5.13 20.33 0.11
CA ALA A 113 -5.20 21.47 -0.82
C ALA A 113 -3.96 22.39 -0.82
N SER A 114 -3.27 22.53 0.31
CA SER A 114 -2.03 23.34 0.39
C SER A 114 -0.84 22.72 -0.33
N ALA A 115 -0.91 21.45 -0.73
CA ALA A 115 0.05 20.81 -1.61
C ALA A 115 -0.10 21.25 -3.08
N GLY A 116 -1.06 22.13 -3.38
CA GLY A 116 -1.29 22.70 -4.70
C GLY A 116 -1.68 21.61 -5.68
N ALA A 117 -0.91 21.48 -6.76
CA ALA A 117 -1.11 20.45 -7.78
C ALA A 117 -0.92 19.01 -7.23
N ALA A 118 -0.27 18.82 -6.07
CA ALA A 118 -0.21 17.53 -5.39
C ALA A 118 -1.30 17.33 -4.32
N GLY A 119 -2.39 18.07 -4.44
CA GLY A 119 -3.55 18.02 -3.55
C GLY A 119 -4.82 18.45 -4.26
N ASP A 120 -4.89 18.29 -5.58
CA ASP A 120 -6.02 18.67 -6.44
C ASP A 120 -7.05 17.54 -6.62
N GLY A 121 -6.74 16.34 -6.14
CA GLY A 121 -7.60 15.17 -6.26
C GLY A 121 -7.48 14.47 -7.63
N ASP A 122 -6.48 14.80 -8.44
CA ASP A 122 -6.20 14.18 -9.72
C ASP A 122 -4.88 13.40 -9.74
N PRO A 123 -4.91 12.05 -9.76
CA PRO A 123 -3.70 11.23 -9.79
C PRO A 123 -2.85 11.46 -11.03
N ALA A 124 -3.37 12.06 -12.10
CA ALA A 124 -2.61 12.35 -13.31
C ALA A 124 -1.78 13.64 -13.19
N THR A 125 -2.09 14.51 -12.22
CA THR A 125 -1.29 15.69 -11.93
C THR A 125 0.00 15.28 -11.20
N LEU A 126 1.12 15.90 -11.57
CA LEU A 126 2.45 15.60 -11.02
C LEU A 126 3.19 16.89 -10.68
N VAL A 127 3.77 16.94 -9.49
CA VAL A 127 4.77 17.95 -9.13
C VAL A 127 6.14 17.30 -8.96
N ARG A 128 7.19 18.11 -9.10
CA ARG A 128 8.59 17.72 -8.88
C ARG A 128 9.19 18.57 -7.78
N PRO A 129 9.18 18.09 -6.53
CA PRO A 129 9.81 18.82 -5.44
C PRO A 129 11.34 18.79 -5.54
N SER A 130 12.02 19.51 -4.64
CA SER A 130 13.49 19.46 -4.59
C SER A 130 13.95 18.02 -4.32
N PRO A 131 14.96 17.51 -5.06
CA PRO A 131 15.48 16.18 -4.83
C PRO A 131 16.30 16.08 -3.53
N THR A 132 16.72 17.22 -2.96
CA THR A 132 17.59 17.26 -1.78
C THR A 132 16.99 18.00 -0.60
N ASP A 133 16.14 19.01 -0.84
CA ASP A 133 15.59 19.82 0.23
C ASP A 133 14.28 19.23 0.78
N PRO A 134 14.02 19.37 2.09
CA PRO A 134 12.73 18.99 2.66
C PRO A 134 11.56 19.73 2.00
N THR A 135 10.51 18.99 1.68
CA THR A 135 9.24 19.56 1.19
C THR A 135 8.21 19.51 2.31
N THR A 136 7.61 20.66 2.66
CA THR A 136 6.66 20.77 3.79
C THR A 136 5.29 21.21 3.27
N PHE A 137 4.23 20.56 3.75
CA PHE A 137 2.85 20.84 3.43
C PHE A 137 2.09 21.16 4.72
N ALA A 138 1.55 22.37 4.84
CA ALA A 138 0.84 22.82 6.04
C ALA A 138 -0.66 22.53 5.91
N LEU A 139 -1.29 22.00 6.97
CA LEU A 139 -2.74 21.87 7.02
C LEU A 139 -3.37 23.24 7.30
N ALA A 140 -4.63 23.43 6.87
CA ALA A 140 -5.37 24.66 7.12
C ALA A 140 -5.56 24.93 8.62
N ALA A 141 -5.74 23.87 9.41
CA ALA A 141 -5.75 23.89 10.85
C ALA A 141 -5.16 22.58 11.40
N PRO A 142 -4.49 22.60 12.57
CA PRO A 142 -4.06 21.39 13.24
C PRO A 142 -5.27 20.48 13.55
N ARG A 143 -5.17 19.20 13.23
CA ARG A 143 -6.24 18.22 13.53
C ARG A 143 -5.71 16.80 13.67
N GLU A 144 -6.48 15.93 14.31
CA GLU A 144 -6.14 14.51 14.42
C GLU A 144 -6.24 13.80 13.08
N LEU A 145 -5.22 13.01 12.75
CA LEU A 145 -5.18 12.15 11.57
C LEU A 145 -4.87 10.71 11.99
N ASP A 146 -5.56 9.76 11.35
CA ASP A 146 -5.25 8.34 11.54
C ASP A 146 -4.08 7.88 10.66
N ALA A 147 -3.88 8.51 9.51
CA ALA A 147 -2.76 8.27 8.61
C ALA A 147 -2.54 9.43 7.62
N VAL A 148 -1.37 9.42 6.98
CA VAL A 148 -1.09 10.19 5.76
C VAL A 148 -0.60 9.24 4.67
N THR A 149 -1.06 9.45 3.44
CA THR A 149 -0.61 8.71 2.27
C THR A 149 0.05 9.65 1.28
N LEU A 150 1.29 9.34 0.89
CA LEU A 150 1.99 10.01 -0.20
C LEU A 150 1.92 9.12 -1.43
N PHE A 151 1.57 9.68 -2.58
CA PHE A 151 1.32 8.92 -3.80
C PHE A 151 1.95 9.59 -5.02
N SER A 152 2.45 8.77 -5.94
CA SER A 152 3.00 9.15 -7.24
C SER A 152 2.53 8.16 -8.29
N SER A 153 1.81 8.63 -9.30
CA SER A 153 1.39 7.80 -10.44
C SER A 153 2.46 7.65 -11.52
N ALA A 154 3.57 8.41 -11.43
CA ALA A 154 4.62 8.43 -12.45
C ALA A 154 5.22 7.03 -12.71
N SER A 155 5.53 6.74 -13.97
CA SER A 155 6.13 5.46 -14.35
C SER A 155 7.62 5.36 -14.02
N ALA A 156 8.35 6.48 -14.06
CA ALA A 156 9.80 6.54 -13.88
C ALA A 156 10.25 7.29 -12.60
N GLU A 157 9.91 8.58 -12.47
CA GLU A 157 10.33 9.44 -11.36
C GLU A 157 9.37 9.31 -10.18
N ARG A 158 9.42 8.21 -9.44
CA ARG A 158 8.47 7.88 -8.35
C ARG A 158 8.83 8.57 -7.02
N LEU A 159 8.22 8.17 -5.90
CA LEU A 159 8.62 8.68 -4.58
C LEU A 159 10.10 8.35 -4.30
N PRO A 160 10.78 9.13 -3.44
CA PRO A 160 12.17 8.85 -3.08
C PRO A 160 12.36 7.44 -2.52
N ARG A 161 13.41 6.77 -2.97
CA ARG A 161 13.80 5.44 -2.47
C ARG A 161 14.31 5.48 -1.04
N SER A 162 14.81 6.63 -0.61
CA SER A 162 15.25 6.91 0.74
C SER A 162 14.67 8.25 1.18
N MET A 163 13.79 8.22 2.17
CA MET A 163 13.20 9.43 2.75
C MET A 163 12.73 9.20 4.18
N ASP A 164 12.57 10.29 4.90
CA ASP A 164 11.79 10.35 6.12
C ASP A 164 10.47 11.07 5.85
N VAL A 165 9.39 10.55 6.43
CA VAL A 165 8.13 11.27 6.55
C VAL A 165 8.06 11.78 7.97
N GLN A 166 7.86 13.08 8.10
CA GLN A 166 7.77 13.79 9.37
C GLN A 166 6.41 14.47 9.49
N VAL A 167 5.93 14.62 10.72
CA VAL A 167 4.76 15.43 11.04
C VAL A 167 5.10 16.43 12.13
N SER A 168 4.27 17.47 12.25
CA SER A 168 4.40 18.50 13.26
C SER A 168 3.02 18.91 13.75
N ALA A 169 2.84 19.05 15.07
CA ALA A 169 1.58 19.50 15.68
C ALA A 169 1.48 21.04 15.77
N ASP A 170 2.61 21.75 15.73
CA ASP A 170 2.73 23.21 15.87
C ASP A 170 3.20 23.91 14.59
N GLY A 171 3.55 23.14 13.55
CA GLY A 171 4.13 23.63 12.29
C GLY A 171 5.62 23.95 12.36
N ILE A 172 6.27 23.77 13.52
CA ILE A 172 7.64 24.19 13.78
C ILE A 172 8.53 23.00 14.16
N THR A 173 8.06 22.18 15.10
CA THR A 173 8.77 21.01 15.62
C THR A 173 8.32 19.76 14.88
N PHE A 174 9.26 19.04 14.26
CA PHE A 174 8.96 17.88 13.42
C PHE A 174 9.48 16.59 14.04
N GLU A 175 8.61 15.58 14.08
CA GLU A 175 8.94 14.21 14.47
C GLU A 175 8.91 13.29 13.26
N THR A 176 9.84 12.31 13.21
CA THR A 176 9.85 11.30 12.13
C THR A 176 8.88 10.17 12.46
N VAL A 177 7.82 10.04 11.67
CA VAL A 177 6.78 9.01 11.80
C VAL A 177 6.99 7.82 10.86
N ALA A 178 7.73 8.00 9.77
CA ALA A 178 8.15 6.88 8.93
C ALA A 178 9.53 7.10 8.35
N ARG A 179 10.24 6.00 8.15
CA ARG A 179 11.51 5.94 7.44
C ARG A 179 11.41 4.93 6.32
N ARG A 180 11.90 5.33 5.15
CA ARG A 180 12.15 4.45 4.01
C ARG A 180 13.62 4.55 3.63
N ARG A 181 14.25 3.42 3.35
CA ARG A 181 15.66 3.38 2.94
C ARG A 181 15.80 2.47 1.72
N ARG A 182 16.61 2.91 0.77
CA ARG A 182 17.01 2.11 -0.40
C ARG A 182 17.57 0.77 0.06
N ARG A 183 17.18 -0.32 -0.60
CA ARG A 183 17.51 -1.72 -0.25
C ARG A 183 16.83 -2.24 1.02
N GLY A 184 16.00 -1.45 1.68
CA GLY A 184 15.17 -1.87 2.81
C GLY A 184 13.74 -2.25 2.42
N GLU A 185 13.42 -2.33 1.12
CA GLU A 185 12.05 -2.50 0.63
C GLU A 185 11.43 -3.84 1.06
N ARG A 186 12.25 -4.87 1.27
CA ARG A 186 11.82 -6.20 1.78
C ARG A 186 11.53 -6.22 3.28
N GLU A 187 11.74 -5.11 3.98
CA GLU A 187 11.46 -4.93 5.41
C GLU A 187 10.36 -3.87 5.65
N ASP A 188 10.02 -3.09 4.61
CA ASP A 188 9.08 -1.97 4.64
C ASP A 188 7.65 -2.41 4.30
N LEU A 189 7.04 -3.20 5.20
CA LEU A 189 5.64 -3.63 5.08
C LEU A 189 4.70 -2.45 5.35
N ARG A 190 3.80 -2.15 4.41
CA ARG A 190 2.86 -1.02 4.48
C ARG A 190 1.45 -1.44 4.12
N TRP A 191 0.48 -0.72 4.68
CA TRP A 191 -0.92 -0.82 4.28
C TRP A 191 -1.12 -0.10 2.94
N VAL A 192 -1.55 -0.82 1.92
CA VAL A 192 -1.84 -0.28 0.58
C VAL A 192 -3.11 -0.95 0.09
N ASN A 193 -4.09 -0.19 -0.41
CA ASN A 193 -5.34 -0.75 -0.93
C ASN A 193 -6.10 -1.62 0.11
N GLY A 194 -5.90 -1.37 1.41
CA GLY A 194 -6.57 -2.09 2.51
C GLY A 194 -5.88 -3.37 2.99
N HIS A 195 -4.75 -3.78 2.40
CA HIS A 195 -4.01 -4.98 2.82
C HIS A 195 -2.49 -4.71 2.90
N PRO A 196 -1.73 -5.52 3.66
CA PRO A 196 -0.30 -5.30 3.82
C PRO A 196 0.46 -5.71 2.55
N GLN A 197 1.38 -4.86 2.11
CA GLN A 197 2.24 -5.05 0.96
C GLN A 197 3.66 -4.57 1.26
N TYR A 198 4.66 -5.25 0.68
CA TYR A 198 6.01 -4.69 0.60
C TYR A 198 6.07 -3.78 -0.63
N VAL A 199 6.32 -2.49 -0.44
CA VAL A 199 6.16 -1.48 -1.49
C VAL A 199 7.49 -1.22 -2.21
N LEU A 200 7.89 -2.17 -3.06
CA LEU A 200 9.14 -2.11 -3.82
C LEU A 200 9.15 -1.08 -4.95
N ASP A 201 7.95 -0.67 -5.36
CA ASP A 201 7.72 0.15 -6.54
C ASP A 201 7.80 1.64 -6.27
N HIS A 202 7.86 2.05 -5.00
CA HIS A 202 7.97 3.45 -4.59
C HIS A 202 6.81 4.36 -5.07
N ASP A 203 5.66 3.78 -5.40
CA ASP A 203 4.49 4.52 -5.87
C ASP A 203 3.73 5.22 -4.75
N LEU A 204 3.71 4.56 -3.59
CA LEU A 204 2.86 4.95 -2.49
C LEU A 204 3.55 4.64 -1.16
N ILE A 205 3.23 5.42 -0.14
CA ILE A 205 3.46 5.06 1.25
C ILE A 205 2.30 5.57 2.08
N ALA A 206 1.58 4.66 2.74
CA ALA A 206 0.68 5.01 3.82
C ALA A 206 1.44 4.94 5.15
N VAL A 207 1.34 6.01 5.94
CA VAL A 207 1.97 6.14 7.24
C VAL A 207 0.87 6.24 8.29
N PRO A 208 0.61 5.16 9.05
CA PRO A 208 -0.25 5.22 10.22
C PRO A 208 0.27 6.27 11.20
N LEU A 209 -0.61 7.15 11.64
CA LEU A 209 -0.35 8.15 12.66
C LEU A 209 -1.08 7.79 13.95
N GLY A 210 -2.17 7.02 13.91
CA GLY A 210 -2.85 6.60 15.15
C GLY A 210 -3.43 7.75 15.96
N GLY A 211 -3.95 8.79 15.30
CA GLY A 211 -4.64 9.92 15.92
C GLY A 211 -3.74 11.08 16.32
N HIS A 212 -2.51 11.18 15.83
CA HIS A 212 -1.66 12.35 16.12
C HIS A 212 -2.32 13.62 15.59
N VAL A 213 -2.19 14.72 16.36
CA VAL A 213 -2.54 16.06 15.89
C VAL A 213 -1.48 16.52 14.92
N VAL A 214 -1.87 16.82 13.69
CA VAL A 214 -0.98 17.25 12.61
C VAL A 214 -1.38 18.64 12.13
N ALA A 215 -0.42 19.54 12.13
CA ALA A 215 -0.45 20.86 11.52
C ALA A 215 0.39 20.92 10.23
N ALA A 216 1.40 20.07 10.08
CA ALA A 216 2.18 19.96 8.85
C ALA A 216 2.74 18.56 8.63
N VAL A 217 2.89 18.18 7.36
CA VAL A 217 3.58 16.98 6.89
C VAL A 217 4.85 17.41 6.15
N ARG A 218 5.97 16.74 6.38
CA ARG A 218 7.23 17.02 5.72
C ARG A 218 7.86 15.75 5.16
N VAL A 219 8.26 15.80 3.90
CA VAL A 219 9.03 14.76 3.23
C VAL A 219 10.48 15.21 3.17
N VAL A 220 11.39 14.40 3.71
CA VAL A 220 12.82 14.67 3.75
C VAL A 220 13.54 13.62 2.90
N PRO A 221 14.04 13.96 1.70
CA PRO A 221 14.93 13.07 0.96
C PRO A 221 16.18 12.73 1.79
N VAL A 222 16.59 11.46 1.81
CA VAL A 222 17.75 11.00 2.60
C VAL A 222 18.75 10.33 1.67
N LEU A 223 19.98 10.85 1.60
CA LEU A 223 21.07 10.23 0.83
C LEU A 223 20.69 9.89 -0.63
N SER A 224 19.82 10.70 -1.23
CA SER A 224 19.42 10.62 -2.64
C SER A 224 19.31 12.04 -3.18
N SER A 225 19.75 12.21 -4.42
CA SER A 225 19.55 13.42 -5.23
C SER A 225 18.80 13.08 -6.52
N ASP A 226 18.16 11.91 -6.55
CA ASP A 226 17.41 11.46 -7.72
C ASP A 226 16.13 12.31 -7.84
N PRO A 227 15.77 12.77 -9.04
CA PRO A 227 14.47 13.40 -9.26
C PRO A 227 13.33 12.49 -8.80
N TRP A 228 12.32 13.08 -8.19
CA TRP A 228 11.13 12.38 -7.72
C TRP A 228 9.88 13.19 -8.03
N THR A 229 8.75 12.50 -8.08
CA THR A 229 7.44 13.15 -8.27
C THR A 229 6.49 12.81 -7.14
N LEU A 230 5.50 13.68 -6.99
CA LEU A 230 4.38 13.53 -6.10
C LEU A 230 3.12 13.86 -6.89
N SER A 231 2.16 12.95 -6.88
CA SER A 231 0.81 13.17 -7.42
C SER A 231 -0.12 13.68 -6.33
N GLU A 232 -0.04 13.11 -5.13
CA GLU A 232 -1.00 13.42 -4.08
C GLU A 232 -0.41 13.31 -2.67
N VAL A 233 -0.87 14.22 -1.80
CA VAL A 233 -0.79 14.10 -0.34
C VAL A 233 -2.20 13.89 0.19
N LEU A 234 -2.50 12.67 0.60
CA LEU A 234 -3.82 12.25 1.05
C LEU A 234 -3.83 12.16 2.58
N LEU A 235 -4.83 12.78 3.21
CA LEU A 235 -5.02 12.75 4.66
C LEU A 235 -6.12 11.75 4.99
N HIS A 236 -5.86 10.82 5.91
CA HIS A 236 -6.91 9.95 6.46
C HIS A 236 -7.43 10.57 7.76
N PRO A 237 -8.69 11.08 7.79
CA PRO A 237 -9.27 11.64 9.00
C PRO A 237 -9.31 10.63 10.13
N ALA A 238 -9.20 11.10 11.38
CA ALA A 238 -9.32 10.23 12.54
C ALA A 238 -10.72 9.61 12.62
N LEU A 239 -10.77 8.28 12.72
CA LEU A 239 -11.98 7.51 12.93
C LEU A 239 -12.00 6.93 14.34
N ALA A 240 -13.19 6.92 14.94
CA ALA A 240 -13.44 6.19 16.18
C ALA A 240 -13.02 4.72 16.01
N PRO A 241 -12.35 4.09 17.00
CA PRO A 241 -11.87 2.71 16.87
C PRO A 241 -12.94 1.69 16.47
N ALA A 242 -14.18 1.88 16.93
CA ALA A 242 -15.33 1.03 16.59
C ALA A 242 -15.79 1.16 15.12
N ALA A 243 -15.46 2.27 14.45
CA ALA A 243 -15.76 2.49 13.04
C ALA A 243 -14.68 1.93 12.10
N ARG A 244 -13.55 1.44 12.64
CA ARG A 244 -12.46 0.87 11.83
C ARG A 244 -12.79 -0.57 11.47
N GLY A 245 -12.93 -0.83 10.17
CA GLY A 245 -13.22 -2.15 9.60
C GLY A 245 -12.34 -2.46 8.39
N GLY A 246 -12.49 -3.68 7.88
CA GLY A 246 -11.94 -4.04 6.57
C GLY A 246 -12.52 -3.09 5.52
N TRP A 247 -11.73 -2.80 4.48
CA TRP A 247 -12.17 -1.88 3.45
C TRP A 247 -13.06 -2.60 2.45
N ASP A 248 -14.25 -2.07 2.20
CA ASP A 248 -15.22 -2.69 1.30
C ASP A 248 -14.70 -2.80 -0.13
N GLU A 249 -15.01 -3.91 -0.80
CA GLU A 249 -14.90 -4.04 -2.25
C GLU A 249 -16.08 -3.31 -2.90
N TRP A 250 -15.77 -2.28 -3.68
CA TRP A 250 -16.75 -1.41 -4.32
C TRP A 250 -16.64 -1.43 -5.85
N LEU A 251 -15.61 -2.10 -6.39
CA LEU A 251 -15.41 -2.32 -7.80
C LEU A 251 -15.62 -3.81 -8.10
N ASP A 252 -16.24 -4.13 -9.24
CA ASP A 252 -16.40 -5.53 -9.64
C ASP A 252 -15.01 -6.19 -9.82
N PRO A 253 -14.67 -7.23 -9.03
CA PRO A 253 -13.37 -7.87 -9.09
C PRO A 253 -13.13 -8.64 -10.40
N HIS A 254 -14.19 -8.93 -11.17
CA HIS A 254 -14.12 -9.73 -12.40
C HIS A 254 -13.85 -8.90 -13.66
N LEU A 255 -13.75 -7.57 -13.54
CA LEU A 255 -13.43 -6.71 -14.68
C LEU A 255 -12.03 -7.02 -15.23
N SER A 256 -11.90 -7.03 -16.56
CA SER A 256 -10.60 -7.04 -17.24
C SER A 256 -9.83 -5.73 -16.98
N TRP A 257 -8.51 -5.70 -17.22
CA TRP A 257 -7.72 -4.47 -17.06
C TRP A 257 -8.27 -3.27 -17.84
N THR A 258 -8.73 -3.48 -19.06
CA THR A 258 -9.35 -2.44 -19.89
C THR A 258 -10.64 -1.91 -19.27
N GLU A 259 -11.47 -2.78 -18.69
CA GLU A 259 -12.72 -2.40 -18.04
C GLU A 259 -12.47 -1.74 -16.67
N ARG A 260 -11.48 -2.22 -15.91
CA ARG A 260 -11.01 -1.58 -14.67
C ARG A 260 -10.59 -0.14 -14.94
N TRP A 261 -9.74 0.08 -15.97
CA TRP A 261 -9.32 1.42 -16.38
C TRP A 261 -10.53 2.31 -16.70
N ARG A 262 -11.42 1.88 -17.61
CA ARG A 262 -12.61 2.67 -17.99
C ARG A 262 -13.50 2.98 -16.80
N THR A 263 -13.67 2.04 -15.88
CA THR A 263 -14.52 2.21 -14.70
C THR A 263 -13.90 3.18 -13.71
N LEU A 264 -12.59 3.03 -13.42
CA LEU A 264 -11.88 3.91 -12.48
C LEU A 264 -11.74 5.34 -13.00
N ASP A 265 -11.61 5.51 -14.31
CA ASP A 265 -11.58 6.82 -14.98
C ASP A 265 -12.97 7.46 -15.05
N GLY A 266 -14.02 6.67 -15.35
CA GLY A 266 -15.40 7.15 -15.46
C GLY A 266 -16.12 7.35 -14.12
N GLN A 267 -15.70 6.66 -13.06
CA GLN A 267 -16.26 6.73 -11.71
C GLN A 267 -15.18 7.16 -10.72
N ARG A 268 -14.76 8.43 -10.81
CA ARG A 268 -13.75 9.00 -9.92
C ARG A 268 -14.20 8.92 -8.45
N ARG A 269 -13.31 8.44 -7.58
CA ARG A 269 -13.49 8.36 -6.12
C ARG A 269 -12.32 9.02 -5.39
N PRO A 270 -12.11 10.34 -5.56
CA PRO A 270 -11.02 11.06 -4.88
C PRO A 270 -11.18 11.07 -3.36
N ASP A 271 -12.36 10.67 -2.86
CA ASP A 271 -12.65 10.44 -1.45
C ASP A 271 -12.02 9.15 -0.89
N ARG A 272 -11.37 8.31 -1.71
CA ARG A 272 -10.81 7.02 -1.27
C ARG A 272 -9.37 6.78 -1.72
N GLU A 273 -8.50 6.34 -0.81
CA GLU A 273 -7.10 5.98 -1.12
C GLU A 273 -7.01 4.86 -2.16
N ASP A 274 -7.85 3.84 -2.01
CA ASP A 274 -7.80 2.66 -2.86
C ASP A 274 -8.15 2.94 -4.33
N TRP A 275 -8.91 4.02 -4.60
CA TRP A 275 -9.15 4.48 -5.96
C TRP A 275 -7.86 4.97 -6.63
N TYR A 276 -7.04 5.80 -5.96
CA TYR A 276 -5.78 6.30 -6.51
C TYR A 276 -4.84 5.15 -6.89
N TYR A 277 -4.67 4.20 -5.97
CA TYR A 277 -3.78 3.07 -6.18
C TYR A 277 -4.26 2.15 -7.31
N ARG A 278 -5.57 1.80 -7.32
CA ARG A 278 -6.16 0.96 -8.37
C ARG A 278 -6.17 1.65 -9.73
N TRP A 279 -6.43 2.95 -9.77
CA TRP A 279 -6.36 3.77 -11.00
C TRP A 279 -4.96 3.71 -11.59
N MET A 280 -3.92 3.88 -10.77
CA MET A 280 -2.53 3.78 -11.21
C MET A 280 -2.19 2.39 -11.77
N LEU A 281 -2.59 1.31 -11.07
CA LEU A 281 -2.35 -0.05 -11.55
C LEU A 281 -3.04 -0.29 -12.91
N ALA A 282 -4.28 0.18 -13.07
CA ALA A 282 -5.01 0.05 -14.32
C ALA A 282 -4.38 0.90 -15.45
N ALA A 283 -3.93 2.13 -15.14
CA ALA A 283 -3.28 3.02 -16.10
C ALA A 283 -2.00 2.41 -16.70
N ARG A 284 -1.23 1.64 -15.92
CA ARG A 284 -0.01 0.94 -16.37
C ARG A 284 -0.26 -0.21 -17.32
N ARG A 285 -1.50 -0.70 -17.37
CA ARG A 285 -1.93 -1.85 -18.18
C ARG A 285 -2.65 -1.43 -19.45
N ARG A 286 -2.78 -0.13 -19.70
CA ARG A 286 -3.21 0.44 -20.97
C ARG A 286 -2.16 0.20 -22.05
#